data_AF-A0A7V9F2F1-F1
#
_entry.id   AF-A0A7V9F2F1-F1
#
_cell.length_a   1.000
_cell.length_b   1.000
_cell.length_c   1.000
_cell.angle_alpha   90.00
_cell.angle_beta   90.00
_cell.angle_gamma   90.00
#
_symmetry.space_group_name_H-M   'P 1'
#
loop_
_entity.id
_entity.type
_entity.pdbx_description
1 polymer ?
#
loop_
_entity_poly.entity_id
_entity_poly.type
_entity_poly.pdbx_seq_one_letter_code
_entity_poly.pdbx_strand_id
1 'polypeptide(L)'
;VQEVLHAIEPLERAGKLGALLLQLTPAFSPRHNALDELEALVQAVAPRRLAIELRNRRWVQDERAGETMAWFADHDAAFVCVDAPPGEETPVMPPIDGVTREDLAYMRVHGRNLDGYMHGKTVAERFGWIYGEEELREIEGRVRGLAAESAEVHVLFNNNRDDDAPTAARRFRALLGQDPGPPPEDPQLRLV
;
A
#
# COMPACT_ATOMS: atom_id res chain seq x y z
N VAL A 1 -5.71 20.55 -1.47
CA VAL A 1 -5.57 19.90 -0.14
C VAL A 1 -6.70 20.31 0.80
N GLN A 2 -6.92 21.60 1.06
CA GLN A 2 -7.95 22.05 2.03
C GLN A 2 -9.36 21.49 1.78
N GLU A 3 -9.82 21.46 0.52
CA GLU A 3 -11.13 20.87 0.18
C GLU A 3 -11.21 19.37 0.50
N VAL A 4 -10.13 18.61 0.24
CA VAL A 4 -10.05 17.19 0.58
C VAL A 4 -10.11 17.02 2.08
N LEU A 5 -9.33 17.80 2.84
CA LEU A 5 -9.31 17.75 4.30
C LEU A 5 -10.69 18.07 4.90
N HIS A 6 -11.39 19.06 4.35
CA HIS A 6 -12.75 19.36 4.75
C HIS A 6 -13.71 18.19 4.48
N ALA A 7 -13.59 17.56 3.31
CA ALA A 7 -14.45 16.44 2.93
C ALA A 7 -14.25 15.19 3.82
N ILE A 8 -13.03 14.94 4.31
CA ILE A 8 -12.72 13.79 5.18
C ILE A 8 -12.92 14.05 6.67
N GLU A 9 -13.19 15.30 7.06
CA GLU A 9 -13.37 15.71 8.45
C GLU A 9 -14.38 14.82 9.23
N PRO A 10 -15.51 14.35 8.66
CA PRO A 10 -16.41 13.44 9.37
C PRO A 10 -15.76 12.10 9.75
N LEU A 11 -14.85 11.56 8.92
CA LEU A 11 -14.13 10.32 9.21
C LEU A 11 -13.10 10.54 10.33
N GLU A 12 -12.43 11.68 10.31
CA GLU A 12 -11.47 12.09 11.35
C GLU A 12 -12.18 12.28 12.69
N ARG A 13 -13.27 13.06 12.73
CA ARG A 13 -14.08 13.28 13.94
C ARG A 13 -14.67 11.99 14.53
N ALA A 14 -14.92 10.98 13.69
CA ALA A 14 -15.40 9.67 14.10
C ALA A 14 -14.28 8.68 14.49
N GLY A 15 -13.00 9.07 14.38
CA GLY A 15 -11.87 8.17 14.62
C GLY A 15 -11.74 7.04 13.61
N LYS A 16 -12.27 7.22 12.39
CA LYS A 16 -12.31 6.21 11.32
C LYS A 16 -11.36 6.50 10.16
N LEU A 17 -10.60 7.59 10.22
CA LEU A 17 -9.57 7.91 9.23
C LEU A 17 -8.25 7.22 9.62
N GLY A 18 -7.86 6.18 8.86
CA GLY A 18 -6.60 5.47 9.09
C GLY A 18 -5.38 6.22 8.57
N ALA A 19 -5.40 6.59 7.29
CA ALA A 19 -4.37 7.39 6.62
C ALA A 19 -4.91 7.96 5.31
N LEU A 20 -4.24 9.00 4.79
CA LEU A 20 -4.37 9.41 3.40
C LEU A 20 -3.33 8.68 2.55
N LEU A 21 -3.70 8.26 1.34
CA LEU A 21 -2.78 7.61 0.38
C LEU A 21 -2.49 8.56 -0.78
N LEU A 22 -1.22 8.87 -1.01
CA LEU A 22 -0.72 9.51 -2.21
C LEU A 22 0.02 8.47 -3.07
N GLN A 23 -0.67 7.94 -4.07
CA GLN A 23 -0.05 7.07 -5.06
C GLN A 23 0.45 7.89 -6.25
N LEU A 24 1.77 7.87 -6.50
CA LEU A 24 2.39 8.57 -7.61
C LEU A 24 2.34 7.73 -8.89
N THR A 25 2.53 8.37 -10.03
CA THR A 25 2.66 7.65 -11.31
C THR A 25 4.09 7.19 -11.53
N PRO A 26 4.35 6.17 -12.38
CA PRO A 26 5.71 5.77 -12.76
C PRO A 26 6.54 6.88 -13.42
N ALA A 27 5.90 7.95 -13.91
CA ALA A 27 6.59 9.10 -14.50
C ALA A 27 7.32 9.95 -13.45
N PHE A 28 6.87 9.93 -12.19
CA PHE A 28 7.59 10.56 -11.08
C PHE A 28 8.85 9.75 -10.80
N SER A 29 10.00 10.25 -11.26
CA SER A 29 11.24 9.47 -11.32
C SER A 29 12.43 10.27 -10.80
N PRO A 30 13.44 9.64 -10.18
CA PRO A 30 14.60 10.35 -9.61
C PRO A 30 15.50 10.98 -10.67
N ARG A 31 15.23 10.75 -11.97
CA ARG A 31 15.93 11.41 -13.08
C ARG A 31 15.41 12.82 -13.34
N HIS A 32 14.13 13.05 -13.08
CA HIS A 32 13.43 14.28 -13.46
C HIS A 32 12.74 14.97 -12.29
N ASN A 33 12.64 14.27 -11.15
CA ASN A 33 11.95 14.72 -9.96
C ASN A 33 12.81 14.57 -8.72
N ALA A 34 12.47 15.36 -7.70
CA ALA A 34 12.96 15.26 -6.34
C ALA A 34 11.81 14.96 -5.38
N LEU A 35 12.08 14.22 -4.30
CA LEU A 35 11.05 13.96 -3.27
C LEU A 35 10.57 15.25 -2.60
N ASP A 36 11.44 16.26 -2.47
CA ASP A 36 11.12 17.58 -1.90
C ASP A 36 9.98 18.30 -2.64
N GLU A 37 9.68 17.93 -3.89
CA GLU A 37 8.47 18.42 -4.59
C GLU A 37 7.17 18.08 -3.83
N LEU A 38 7.20 17.06 -2.96
CA LEU A 38 6.07 16.60 -2.16
C LEU A 38 6.00 17.29 -0.79
N GLU A 39 7.05 17.98 -0.34
CA GLU A 39 7.16 18.50 1.03
C GLU A 39 5.97 19.38 1.41
N ALA A 40 5.61 20.34 0.56
CA ALA A 40 4.49 21.24 0.79
C ALA A 40 3.15 20.48 0.95
N LEU A 41 2.99 19.35 0.25
CA LEU A 41 1.81 18.49 0.39
C LEU A 41 1.84 17.73 1.72
N VAL A 42 2.99 17.17 2.10
CA VAL A 42 3.16 16.48 3.39
C VAL A 42 2.83 17.45 4.54
N GLN A 43 3.41 18.65 4.51
CA GLN A 43 3.16 19.71 5.50
C GLN A 43 1.69 20.14 5.54
N ALA A 44 1.02 20.23 4.38
CA ALA A 44 -0.38 20.63 4.32
C ALA A 44 -1.34 19.54 4.83
N VAL A 45 -0.92 18.27 4.83
CA VAL A 45 -1.70 17.13 5.34
C VAL A 45 -1.50 16.93 6.84
N ALA A 46 -0.33 17.30 7.37
CA ALA A 46 -0.02 17.23 8.78
C ALA A 46 -1.10 17.92 9.65
N PRO A 47 -1.41 17.36 10.84
CA PRO A 47 -0.77 16.23 11.50
C PRO A 47 -1.32 14.85 11.10
N ARG A 48 -2.11 14.73 10.02
CA ARG A 48 -2.72 13.47 9.61
C ARG A 48 -1.66 12.53 9.00
N ARG A 49 -1.84 11.23 9.21
CA ARG A 49 -1.01 10.18 8.59
C ARG A 49 -1.12 10.23 7.06
N LEU A 50 0.02 10.29 6.38
CA LEU A 50 0.13 10.23 4.92
C LEU A 50 1.02 9.06 4.51
N ALA A 51 0.47 8.14 3.73
CA ALA A 51 1.21 7.07 3.07
C ALA A 51 1.49 7.46 1.61
N ILE A 52 2.73 7.32 1.16
CA ILE A 52 3.14 7.66 -0.20
C ILE A 52 3.63 6.41 -0.92
N GLU A 53 3.04 6.12 -2.09
CA GLU A 53 3.41 4.99 -2.93
C GLU A 53 4.17 5.45 -4.16
N LEU A 54 5.45 5.10 -4.19
CA LEU A 54 6.30 5.25 -5.35
C LEU A 54 6.00 4.13 -6.35
N ARG A 55 5.91 4.48 -7.63
CA ARG A 55 5.64 3.54 -8.74
C ARG A 55 6.76 3.51 -9.76
N ASN A 56 7.92 4.01 -9.39
CA ASN A 56 9.13 3.96 -10.20
C ASN A 56 10.24 3.31 -9.36
N ARG A 57 10.64 2.09 -9.74
CA ARG A 57 11.60 1.30 -8.96
C ARG A 57 12.95 1.99 -8.74
N ARG A 58 13.31 2.95 -9.61
CA ARG A 58 14.60 3.66 -9.52
C ARG A 58 14.74 4.47 -8.24
N TRP A 59 13.64 4.77 -7.54
CA TRP A 59 13.70 5.39 -6.21
C TRP A 59 14.30 4.46 -5.15
N VAL A 60 14.15 3.15 -5.31
CA VAL A 60 14.53 2.14 -4.30
C VAL A 60 15.59 1.18 -4.82
N GLN A 61 16.44 1.64 -5.73
CA GLN A 61 17.57 0.88 -6.27
C GLN A 61 18.89 1.40 -5.71
N ASP A 62 19.81 0.46 -5.47
CA ASP A 62 21.19 0.71 -5.06
C ASP A 62 21.27 1.65 -3.83
N GLU A 63 22.25 2.55 -3.80
CA GLU A 63 22.49 3.50 -2.72
C GLU A 63 21.31 4.46 -2.48
N ARG A 64 20.47 4.70 -3.49
CA ARG A 64 19.32 5.62 -3.39
C ARG A 64 18.21 5.10 -2.48
N ALA A 65 18.12 3.79 -2.27
CA ALA A 65 17.09 3.23 -1.39
C ALA A 65 17.21 3.80 0.03
N GLY A 66 18.43 3.93 0.56
CA GLY A 66 18.68 4.51 1.87
C GLY A 66 18.28 5.99 1.95
N GLU A 67 18.67 6.80 0.94
CA GLU A 67 18.29 8.22 0.87
C GLU A 67 16.77 8.41 0.79
N THR A 68 16.09 7.54 0.03
CA THR A 68 14.63 7.58 -0.08
C THR A 68 13.98 7.25 1.26
N MET A 69 14.39 6.17 1.94
CA MET A 69 13.83 5.83 3.25
C MET A 69 14.09 6.92 4.30
N ALA A 70 15.29 7.52 4.29
CA ALA A 70 15.62 8.63 5.18
C ALA A 70 14.71 9.84 4.94
N TRP A 71 14.48 10.23 3.68
CA TRP A 71 13.57 11.34 3.37
C TRP A 71 12.16 11.09 3.90
N PHE A 72 11.63 9.87 3.72
CA PHE A 72 10.30 9.52 4.23
C PHE A 72 10.22 9.60 5.76
N ALA A 73 11.28 9.16 6.46
CA ALA A 73 11.36 9.24 7.92
C ALA A 73 11.46 10.70 8.41
N ASP A 74 12.31 11.51 7.77
CA ASP A 74 12.51 12.92 8.13
C ASP A 74 11.24 13.76 7.94
N HIS A 75 10.35 13.35 7.02
CA HIS A 75 9.11 14.06 6.70
C HIS A 75 7.87 13.45 7.36
N ASP A 76 8.02 12.46 8.25
CA ASP A 76 6.90 11.75 8.88
C ASP A 76 5.88 11.24 7.84
N ALA A 77 6.37 10.61 6.76
CA ALA A 77 5.55 10.02 5.71
C ALA A 77 5.71 8.49 5.71
N ALA A 78 4.61 7.73 5.65
CA ALA A 78 4.66 6.28 5.58
C ALA A 78 5.03 5.83 4.17
N PHE A 79 6.14 5.10 4.04
CA PHE A 79 6.51 4.43 2.80
C PHE A 79 5.55 3.28 2.54
N VAL A 80 4.91 3.29 1.37
CA VAL A 80 4.04 2.17 0.96
C VAL A 80 4.90 1.03 0.44
N CYS A 81 4.98 -0.04 1.22
CA CYS A 81 5.56 -1.31 0.82
C CYS A 81 4.67 -1.94 -0.26
N VAL A 82 5.28 -2.43 -1.34
CA VAL A 82 4.54 -2.96 -2.49
C VAL A 82 4.79 -4.45 -2.62
N ASP A 83 3.71 -5.24 -2.72
CA ASP A 83 3.75 -6.58 -3.30
C ASP A 83 3.23 -6.48 -4.75
N ALA A 84 4.10 -6.90 -5.67
CA ALA A 84 3.95 -6.78 -7.12
C ALA A 84 4.61 -8.00 -7.78
N PRO A 85 4.34 -8.29 -9.06
CA PRO A 85 5.05 -9.34 -9.78
C PRO A 85 6.58 -9.16 -9.72
N PRO A 86 7.36 -10.25 -9.74
CA PRO A 86 8.80 -10.14 -9.98
C PRO A 86 9.04 -9.59 -11.38
N GLY A 87 9.93 -8.62 -11.51
CA GLY A 87 10.25 -7.97 -12.78
C GLY A 87 11.32 -6.90 -12.60
N GLU A 88 11.85 -6.40 -13.72
CA GLU A 88 12.85 -5.32 -13.77
C GLU A 88 12.32 -4.06 -14.46
N GLU A 89 11.09 -4.11 -14.94
CA GLU A 89 10.39 -3.02 -15.60
C GLU A 89 10.20 -1.86 -14.63
N THR A 90 10.35 -0.63 -15.12
CA THR A 90 10.34 0.57 -14.28
C THR A 90 9.10 0.70 -13.36
N PRO A 91 7.87 0.36 -13.81
CA PRO A 91 6.67 0.41 -12.96
C PRO A 91 6.54 -0.70 -11.91
N VAL A 92 7.37 -1.74 -12.01
CA VAL A 92 7.34 -2.91 -11.12
C VAL A 92 8.26 -2.61 -9.95
N MET A 93 7.68 -2.39 -8.76
CA MET A 93 8.44 -2.12 -7.54
C MET A 93 9.04 -3.42 -7.00
N PRO A 94 10.31 -3.42 -6.57
CA PRO A 94 10.88 -4.57 -5.85
C PRO A 94 10.19 -4.74 -4.49
N PRO A 95 10.22 -5.94 -3.89
CA PRO A 95 9.64 -6.22 -2.57
C PRO A 95 10.54 -5.65 -1.45
N ILE A 96 10.69 -4.33 -1.44
CA ILE A 96 11.36 -3.59 -0.37
C ILE A 96 10.33 -3.21 0.69
N ASP A 97 10.62 -3.61 1.93
CA ASP A 97 9.81 -3.29 3.10
C ASP A 97 10.58 -2.32 3.99
N GLY A 98 9.91 -1.29 4.51
CA GLY A 98 10.53 -0.31 5.38
C GLY A 98 9.49 0.42 6.22
N VAL A 99 9.82 0.62 7.50
CA VAL A 99 9.03 1.44 8.42
C VAL A 99 9.68 2.82 8.51
N THR A 100 8.97 3.82 7.97
CA THR A 100 9.43 5.22 7.99
C THR A 100 8.60 6.08 8.95
N ARG A 101 7.63 5.48 9.64
CA ARG A 101 6.86 6.08 10.73
C ARG A 101 6.60 5.05 11.82
N GLU A 102 6.81 5.43 13.07
CA GLU A 102 6.62 4.54 14.22
C GLU A 102 5.15 4.15 14.44
N ASP A 103 4.21 4.99 14.01
CA ASP A 103 2.78 4.80 14.29
C ASP A 103 2.00 4.12 13.14
N LEU A 104 2.59 3.99 11.96
CA LEU A 104 1.97 3.35 10.79
C LEU A 104 3.00 2.80 9.79
N ALA A 105 2.95 1.49 9.55
CA ALA A 105 3.47 0.86 8.35
C ALA A 105 2.33 0.57 7.35
N TYR A 106 2.61 0.63 6.05
CA TYR A 106 1.59 0.54 5.01
C TYR A 106 2.05 -0.38 3.89
N MET A 107 1.24 -1.38 3.53
CA MET A 107 1.51 -2.32 2.45
C MET A 107 0.33 -2.40 1.49
N ARG A 108 0.63 -2.38 0.18
CA ARG A 108 -0.34 -2.63 -0.89
C ARG A 108 0.05 -3.83 -1.72
N VAL A 109 -0.91 -4.73 -1.90
CA VAL A 109 -0.72 -6.06 -2.49
C VAL A 109 -1.46 -6.12 -3.81
N HIS A 110 -0.76 -5.96 -4.94
CA HIS A 110 -1.36 -5.67 -6.25
C HIS A 110 -1.61 -6.89 -7.15
N GLY A 111 -1.25 -8.09 -6.70
CA GLY A 111 -1.17 -9.29 -7.54
C GLY A 111 0.23 -9.49 -8.12
N ARG A 112 0.52 -10.71 -8.59
CA ARG A 112 1.82 -11.10 -9.17
C ARG A 112 1.74 -11.48 -10.66
N ASN A 113 0.75 -10.95 -11.39
CA ASN A 113 0.61 -11.13 -12.83
C ASN A 113 1.50 -10.12 -13.62
N LEU A 114 2.73 -10.50 -13.97
CA LEU A 114 3.64 -9.58 -14.67
C LEU A 114 3.11 -9.12 -16.03
N ASP A 115 2.63 -10.04 -16.85
CA ASP A 115 2.13 -9.73 -18.19
C ASP A 115 0.92 -8.79 -18.14
N GLY A 116 -0.04 -9.12 -17.27
CA GLY A 116 -1.18 -8.26 -17.00
C GLY A 116 -0.75 -6.88 -16.50
N TYR A 117 0.15 -6.82 -15.53
CA TYR A 117 0.60 -5.57 -14.91
C TYR A 117 1.17 -4.58 -15.93
N MET A 118 1.87 -5.10 -16.94
CA MET A 118 2.53 -4.32 -18.00
C MET A 118 1.63 -4.03 -19.21
N HIS A 119 0.83 -4.99 -19.66
CA HIS A 119 0.12 -4.93 -20.95
C HIS A 119 -1.41 -4.88 -20.83
N GLY A 120 -1.96 -5.11 -19.63
CA GLY A 120 -3.39 -5.11 -19.38
C GLY A 120 -4.02 -3.76 -19.70
N LYS A 121 -5.16 -3.80 -20.40
CA LYS A 121 -5.95 -2.63 -20.80
C LYS A 121 -7.01 -2.30 -19.77
N THR A 122 -7.45 -3.28 -18.99
CA THR A 122 -8.41 -3.11 -17.90
C THR A 122 -7.74 -3.32 -16.53
N VAL A 123 -8.37 -2.80 -15.47
CA VAL A 123 -7.92 -3.02 -14.08
C VAL A 123 -7.85 -4.52 -13.76
N ALA A 124 -8.85 -5.29 -14.21
CA ALA A 124 -8.93 -6.73 -14.01
C ALA A 124 -7.81 -7.49 -14.71
N GLU A 125 -7.46 -7.10 -15.94
CA GLU A 125 -6.31 -7.68 -16.65
C GLU A 125 -4.99 -7.34 -15.94
N ARG A 126 -4.86 -6.11 -15.43
CA ARG A 126 -3.62 -5.63 -14.79
C ARG A 126 -3.35 -6.25 -13.43
N PHE A 127 -4.38 -6.41 -12.62
CA PHE A 127 -4.25 -6.79 -11.21
C PHE A 127 -4.93 -8.12 -10.87
N GLY A 128 -5.50 -8.82 -11.85
CA GLY A 128 -6.11 -10.13 -11.64
C GLY A 128 -5.08 -11.16 -11.21
N TRP A 129 -5.16 -11.60 -9.96
CA TRP A 129 -4.27 -12.60 -9.37
C TRP A 129 -4.93 -13.29 -8.19
N ILE A 130 -4.92 -14.62 -8.19
CA ILE A 130 -5.37 -15.42 -7.04
C ILE A 130 -4.11 -15.85 -6.29
N TYR A 131 -3.90 -15.25 -5.12
CA TYR A 131 -2.75 -15.57 -4.29
C TYR A 131 -2.80 -17.01 -3.76
N GLY A 132 -1.71 -17.74 -3.94
CA GLY A 132 -1.48 -19.05 -3.35
C GLY A 132 -1.27 -19.00 -1.84
N GLU A 133 -1.33 -20.15 -1.16
CA GLU A 133 -1.06 -20.22 0.28
C GLU A 133 0.39 -19.83 0.62
N GLU A 134 1.35 -20.27 -0.19
CA GLU A 134 2.77 -19.93 -0.03
C GLU A 134 3.03 -18.43 -0.19
N GLU A 135 2.42 -17.80 -1.20
CA GLU A 135 2.54 -16.36 -1.43
C GLU A 135 1.92 -15.55 -0.27
N LEU A 136 0.77 -15.97 0.25
CA LEU A 136 0.17 -15.32 1.41
C LEU A 136 1.02 -15.49 2.68
N ARG A 137 1.70 -16.63 2.88
CA ARG A 137 2.65 -16.82 3.98
C ARG A 137 3.90 -15.97 3.84
N GLU A 138 4.39 -15.78 2.61
CA GLU A 138 5.49 -14.87 2.33
C GLU A 138 5.10 -13.43 2.72
N ILE A 139 3.92 -12.97 2.29
CA ILE A 139 3.37 -11.66 2.67
C ILE A 139 3.17 -11.56 4.19
N GLU A 140 2.73 -12.63 4.86
CA GLU A 140 2.60 -12.68 6.32
C GLU A 140 3.94 -12.42 6.99
N GLY A 141 5.01 -13.08 6.55
CA GLY A 141 6.36 -12.87 7.07
C GLY A 141 6.80 -11.41 6.97
N ARG A 142 6.58 -10.78 5.81
CA ARG A 142 6.86 -9.36 5.57
C ARG A 142 6.06 -8.44 6.50
N VAL A 143 4.76 -8.68 6.62
CA VAL A 143 3.85 -7.91 7.49
C VAL A 143 4.23 -8.06 8.97
N ARG A 144 4.65 -9.25 9.42
CA ARG A 144 5.15 -9.46 10.79
C ARG A 144 6.45 -8.70 11.06
N GLY A 145 7.32 -8.57 10.06
CA GLY A 145 8.50 -7.70 10.13
C GLY A 145 8.11 -6.24 10.36
N LEU A 146 7.22 -5.70 9.53
CA LEU A 146 6.69 -4.34 9.69
C LEU A 146 6.04 -4.12 11.06
N ALA A 147 5.29 -5.09 11.56
CA ALA A 147 4.62 -5.03 12.87
C ALA A 147 5.58 -5.09 14.06
N ALA A 148 6.84 -5.48 13.86
CA ALA A 148 7.86 -5.45 14.91
C ALA A 148 8.41 -4.03 15.13
N GLU A 149 8.27 -3.15 14.14
CA GLU A 149 8.88 -1.81 14.11
C GLU A 149 7.84 -0.68 14.10
N SER A 150 6.56 -1.00 13.89
CA SER A 150 5.46 -0.02 13.86
C SER A 150 4.29 -0.43 14.74
N ALA A 151 3.60 0.55 15.31
CA ALA A 151 2.43 0.33 16.17
C ALA A 151 1.23 -0.26 15.41
N GLU A 152 1.11 0.04 14.12
CA GLU A 152 -0.02 -0.38 13.28
C GLU A 152 0.46 -0.72 11.87
N VAL A 153 -0.05 -1.81 11.29
CA VAL A 153 0.23 -2.17 9.89
C VAL A 153 -1.06 -2.21 9.09
N HIS A 154 -1.17 -1.36 8.07
CA HIS A 154 -2.28 -1.39 7.12
C HIS A 154 -1.89 -2.23 5.91
N VAL A 155 -2.61 -3.32 5.67
CA VAL A 155 -2.40 -4.20 4.51
C VAL A 155 -3.62 -4.14 3.60
N LEU A 156 -3.43 -3.66 2.37
CA LEU A 156 -4.52 -3.49 1.40
C LEU A 156 -4.31 -4.39 0.20
N PHE A 157 -5.17 -5.38 0.05
CA PHE A 157 -5.27 -6.19 -1.16
C PHE A 157 -5.93 -5.39 -2.28
N ASN A 158 -5.22 -5.27 -3.40
CA ASN A 158 -5.58 -4.47 -4.58
C ASN A 158 -5.44 -5.29 -5.88
N ASN A 159 -5.44 -6.62 -5.78
CA ASN A 159 -5.54 -7.56 -6.89
C ASN A 159 -6.97 -7.54 -7.47
N ASN A 160 -7.30 -6.46 -8.17
CA ASN A 160 -8.67 -6.05 -8.49
C ASN A 160 -9.26 -6.76 -9.72
N ARG A 161 -9.57 -8.05 -9.58
CA ARG A 161 -10.45 -8.79 -10.49
C ARG A 161 -11.51 -9.53 -9.68
N ASP A 162 -12.77 -9.29 -10.00
CA ASP A 162 -13.94 -9.90 -9.33
C ASP A 162 -13.82 -9.88 -7.79
N ASP A 163 -13.76 -11.04 -7.15
CA ASP A 163 -13.63 -11.21 -5.71
C ASP A 163 -12.21 -11.59 -5.24
N ASP A 164 -11.20 -11.53 -6.12
CA ASP A 164 -9.83 -11.94 -5.83
C ASP A 164 -9.25 -11.20 -4.60
N ALA A 165 -9.46 -9.88 -4.51
CA ALA A 165 -8.99 -9.06 -3.40
C ALA A 165 -9.67 -9.33 -2.05
N PRO A 166 -11.02 -9.29 -1.93
CA PRO A 166 -11.67 -9.64 -0.67
C PRO A 166 -11.41 -11.09 -0.25
N THR A 167 -11.33 -12.03 -1.20
CA THR A 167 -11.00 -13.43 -0.91
C THR A 167 -9.57 -13.58 -0.35
N ALA A 168 -8.58 -12.92 -0.97
CA ALA A 168 -7.21 -12.91 -0.47
C ALA A 168 -7.11 -12.27 0.92
N ALA A 169 -7.76 -11.11 1.13
CA ALA A 169 -7.77 -10.43 2.43
C ALA A 169 -8.37 -11.30 3.54
N ARG A 170 -9.47 -12.02 3.29
CA ARG A 170 -10.08 -12.95 4.26
C ARG A 170 -9.14 -14.09 4.62
N ARG A 171 -8.52 -14.72 3.62
CA ARG A 171 -7.55 -15.80 3.82
C ARG A 171 -6.34 -15.30 4.60
N PHE A 172 -5.87 -14.09 4.31
CA PHE A 172 -4.76 -13.46 5.01
C PHE A 172 -5.08 -13.16 6.48
N ARG A 173 -6.29 -12.64 6.78
CA ARG A 173 -6.75 -12.47 8.16
C ARG A 173 -6.74 -13.79 8.93
N ALA A 174 -7.22 -14.87 8.32
CA ALA A 174 -7.19 -16.19 8.93
C ALA A 174 -5.76 -16.69 9.20
N LEU A 175 -4.81 -16.47 8.28
CA LEU A 175 -3.39 -16.79 8.48
C LEU A 175 -2.79 -16.01 9.66
N LEU A 176 -3.16 -14.75 9.81
CA LEU A 176 -2.75 -13.91 10.95
C LEU A 176 -3.43 -14.29 12.27
N GLY A 177 -4.35 -15.27 12.27
CA GLY A 177 -5.16 -15.63 13.45
C GLY A 177 -6.23 -14.60 13.80
N GLN A 178 -6.57 -13.72 12.86
CA GLN A 178 -7.65 -12.74 13.00
C GLN A 178 -8.96 -13.34 12.49
N ASP A 179 -10.09 -12.84 13.02
CA ASP A 179 -11.42 -13.17 12.50
C ASP A 179 -11.49 -12.78 11.01
N PRO A 180 -11.76 -13.69 10.05
CA PRO A 180 -11.87 -13.33 8.64
C PRO A 180 -13.15 -12.54 8.31
N GLY A 181 -14.11 -12.45 9.25
CA GLY A 181 -15.43 -11.89 9.05
C GLY A 181 -16.44 -12.93 8.51
N PRO A 182 -17.73 -12.57 8.40
CA PRO A 182 -18.79 -13.48 7.98
C PRO A 182 -18.53 -14.04 6.57
N PRO A 183 -18.90 -15.29 6.25
CA PRO A 183 -18.77 -15.83 4.91
C PRO A 183 -19.35 -14.89 3.84
N PRO A 184 -18.83 -14.88 2.60
CA PRO A 184 -19.37 -14.03 1.52
C PRO A 184 -20.87 -14.22 1.26
N GLU A 185 -21.38 -15.41 1.58
CA GLU A 185 -22.80 -15.78 1.41
C GLU A 185 -23.70 -15.20 2.50
N ASP A 186 -23.14 -14.75 3.63
CA ASP A 186 -23.88 -14.12 4.71
C ASP A 186 -23.96 -12.59 4.52
N PRO A 187 -25.17 -12.00 4.52
CA PRO A 187 -25.32 -10.55 4.38
C PRO A 187 -24.71 -9.84 5.60
N GLN A 188 -23.73 -8.97 5.34
CA GLN A 188 -23.05 -8.16 6.37
C GLN A 188 -23.97 -7.12 7.03
N LEU A 189 -25.03 -6.72 6.33
CA LEU A 189 -26.07 -5.83 6.81
C LEU A 189 -27.42 -6.43 6.46
N ARG A 190 -28.21 -6.73 7.48
CA ARG A 190 -29.65 -6.98 7.31
C ARG A 190 -30.35 -5.66 7.63
N LEU A 191 -31.07 -5.11 6.65
CA LEU A 191 -32.04 -4.05 6.92
C LEU A 191 -33.18 -4.71 7.71
N VAL A 192 -33.27 -4.39 9.00
CA VAL A 192 -34.40 -4.73 9.88
C VAL A 192 -35.37 -3.58 9.93
#